data_AF-A0A3D4TRJ3-F1
#
_entry.id   AF-A0A3D4TRJ3-F1
#
_cell.length_a   1.000
_cell.length_b   1.000
_cell.length_c   1.000
_cell.angle_alpha   90.00
_cell.angle_beta   90.00
_cell.angle_gamma   90.00
#
_symmetry.space_group_name_H-M   'P 1'
#
loop_
_entity.id
_entity.type
_entity.pdbx_description
1 polymer ?
#
loop_
_entity_poly.entity_id
_entity_poly.type
_entity_poly.pdbx_seq_one_letter_code
_entity_poly.pdbx_strand_id
1 'polypeptide(L)'
;MKFKAPAFLMALALVAPLALAAKADSPALPAAATADQVTTSKLVYGLLSDSRYAYRPRALDEATSKDVFKRYLETLDGAKQYFTQAD
;
A
#
# COMPACT_ATOMS: atom_id res chain seq x y z
N MET A 1 0.59 35.22 -32.90
CA MET A 1 0.06 33.86 -32.63
C MET A 1 -0.76 33.94 -31.35
N LYS A 2 -2.08 34.10 -31.47
CA LYS A 2 -2.97 34.56 -30.39
C LYS A 2 -3.76 33.37 -29.82
N PHE A 3 -3.53 33.11 -28.53
CA PHE A 3 -4.38 32.39 -27.56
C PHE A 3 -4.95 31.01 -27.97
N LYS A 4 -4.13 29.96 -27.94
CA LYS A 4 -4.61 28.56 -27.76
C LYS A 4 -4.74 28.14 -26.28
N ALA A 5 -4.17 28.91 -25.36
CA ALA A 5 -4.24 28.70 -23.91
C ALA A 5 -5.66 28.70 -23.29
N PRO A 6 -6.63 29.55 -23.71
CA PRO A 6 -7.92 29.62 -23.01
C PRO A 6 -8.81 28.41 -23.29
N ALA A 7 -8.72 27.81 -24.49
CA ALA A 7 -9.48 26.61 -24.83
C ALA A 7 -8.99 25.39 -24.03
N PHE A 8 -7.69 25.30 -23.77
CA PHE A 8 -7.11 24.22 -22.96
C PHE A 8 -7.47 24.34 -21.48
N LEU A 9 -7.46 25.57 -20.93
CA LEU A 9 -7.89 25.83 -19.56
C LEU A 9 -9.38 25.57 -19.36
N MET A 10 -10.22 25.91 -20.34
CA MET A 10 -11.65 25.57 -20.33
C MET A 10 -11.88 24.07 -20.40
N ALA A 11 -11.14 23.35 -21.25
CA ALA A 11 -11.22 21.89 -21.32
C ALA A 11 -10.80 21.24 -19.99
N LEU A 12 -9.74 21.74 -19.34
CA LEU A 12 -9.29 21.28 -18.03
C LEU A 12 -10.34 21.54 -16.93
N ALA A 13 -10.94 22.74 -16.93
CA ALA A 13 -12.00 23.11 -16.00
C ALA A 13 -13.27 22.26 -16.17
N LEU A 14 -13.56 21.80 -17.40
CA LEU A 14 -14.74 20.97 -17.69
C LEU A 14 -14.56 19.50 -17.29
N VAL A 15 -13.32 18.97 -17.34
CA VAL A 15 -13.03 17.57 -16.98
C VAL A 15 -12.67 17.39 -15.49
N ALA A 16 -12.22 18.44 -14.82
CA ALA A 16 -11.85 18.39 -13.39
C ALA A 16 -12.96 17.86 -12.45
N PRO A 17 -14.25 18.22 -12.62
CA PRO A 17 -15.31 17.71 -11.75
C PRO A 17 -15.57 16.22 -11.94
N LEU A 18 -15.43 15.71 -13.17
CA LEU A 18 -15.62 14.28 -13.50
C LEU A 18 -14.47 13.43 -12.93
N ALA A 19 -13.24 13.93 -12.96
CA ALA A 19 -12.10 13.29 -12.32
C ALA A 19 -12.24 13.24 -10.79
N LEU A 20 -12.85 14.27 -10.17
CA LEU A 20 -13.07 14.32 -8.72
C LEU A 20 -14.32 13.54 -8.27
N ALA A 21 -15.32 13.43 -9.14
CA ALA A 21 -16.56 12.67 -8.91
C ALA A 21 -16.38 11.15 -9.13
N ALA A 22 -15.27 10.72 -9.71
CA ALA A 22 -14.81 9.33 -9.65
C ALA A 22 -14.34 9.00 -8.22
N LYS A 23 -15.24 9.12 -7.25
CA LYS A 23 -15.09 8.48 -5.95
C LYS A 23 -15.15 6.99 -6.26
N ALA A 24 -14.01 6.31 -6.18
CA ALA A 24 -13.99 4.87 -6.32
C ALA A 24 -14.99 4.30 -5.30
N ASP A 25 -15.98 3.57 -5.78
CA ASP A 25 -16.95 2.82 -4.97
C ASP A 25 -16.21 1.61 -4.37
N SER A 26 -15.12 1.92 -3.67
CA SER A 26 -14.21 0.94 -3.11
C SER A 26 -14.82 0.46 -1.81
N PRO A 27 -14.92 -0.86 -1.60
CA PRO A 27 -15.40 -1.39 -0.33
C PRO A 27 -14.55 -0.80 0.80
N ALA A 28 -15.22 -0.45 1.90
CA ALA A 28 -14.56 0.10 3.07
C ALA A 28 -13.42 -0.83 3.48
N LEU A 29 -12.22 -0.27 3.67
CA LEU A 29 -11.08 -1.03 4.16
C LEU A 29 -11.42 -1.57 5.55
N PRO A 30 -11.15 -2.86 5.84
CA PRO A 30 -11.36 -3.41 7.16
C PRO A 30 -10.49 -2.67 8.19
N ALA A 31 -11.12 -2.21 9.28
CA ALA A 31 -10.45 -1.41 10.31
C ALA A 31 -9.41 -2.20 11.12
N ALA A 32 -9.49 -3.53 11.13
CA ALA A 32 -8.58 -4.40 11.86
C ALA A 32 -8.47 -5.78 11.19
N ALA A 33 -7.39 -6.49 11.53
CA ALA A 33 -7.24 -7.89 11.16
C ALA A 33 -8.30 -8.77 11.85
N THR A 34 -8.77 -9.80 11.15
CA THR A 34 -9.71 -10.79 11.72
C THR A 34 -8.99 -11.75 12.67
N ALA A 35 -9.73 -12.43 13.54
CA ALA A 35 -9.17 -13.43 14.45
C ALA A 35 -8.42 -14.56 13.69
N ASP A 36 -8.95 -14.97 12.54
CA ASP A 36 -8.33 -15.97 11.69
C ASP A 36 -7.02 -15.47 11.06
N GLN A 37 -6.95 -14.20 10.65
CA GLN A 37 -5.73 -13.59 10.13
C GLN A 37 -4.64 -13.51 11.22
N VAL A 38 -5.01 -13.16 12.45
CA VAL A 38 -4.09 -13.15 13.60
C VAL A 38 -3.57 -14.55 13.93
N THR A 39 -4.44 -15.56 13.86
CA THR A 39 -4.04 -16.95 14.11
C THR A 39 -3.13 -17.46 12.99
N THR A 40 -3.48 -17.17 11.75
CA THR A 40 -2.71 -17.57 10.56
C THR A 40 -1.32 -16.95 10.58
N SER A 41 -1.17 -15.66 10.91
CA SER A 41 0.14 -15.01 10.94
C SER A 41 1.10 -15.64 11.96
N LYS A 42 0.59 -16.04 13.13
CA LYS A 42 1.36 -16.77 14.14
C LYS A 42 1.82 -18.13 13.64
N LEU A 43 0.93 -18.89 12.99
CA LEU A 43 1.25 -20.21 12.44
C LEU A 43 2.29 -20.10 11.31
N VAL A 44 2.13 -19.14 10.40
CA VAL A 44 3.04 -18.91 9.29
C VAL A 44 4.44 -18.53 9.79
N TYR A 45 4.54 -17.60 10.74
CA TYR A 45 5.83 -17.26 11.33
C TYR A 45 6.44 -18.47 12.04
N GLY A 46 5.68 -19.11 12.94
CA GLY A 46 6.16 -20.24 13.73
C GLY A 46 6.55 -21.46 12.90
N LEU A 47 5.89 -21.71 11.76
CA LEU A 47 6.16 -22.86 10.89
C LEU A 47 7.16 -22.55 9.76
N LEU A 48 7.14 -21.37 9.16
CA LEU A 48 7.94 -21.07 7.97
C LEU A 48 9.16 -20.19 8.25
N SER A 49 9.17 -19.45 9.36
CA SER A 49 10.23 -18.47 9.65
C SER A 49 11.10 -18.88 10.84
N ASP A 50 10.49 -19.41 11.89
CA ASP A 50 11.19 -19.75 13.15
C ASP A 50 11.32 -21.27 13.40
N SER A 51 10.76 -22.08 12.51
CA SER A 51 10.75 -23.53 12.71
C SER A 51 12.06 -24.19 12.29
N ARG A 52 12.25 -25.43 12.77
CA ARG A 52 13.29 -26.34 12.28
C ARG A 52 13.13 -26.74 10.80
N TYR A 53 11.98 -26.42 10.19
CA TYR A 53 11.70 -26.67 8.77
C TYR A 53 12.16 -25.53 7.87
N ALA A 54 12.49 -24.36 8.43
CA ALA A 54 13.06 -23.27 7.65
C ALA A 54 14.53 -23.57 7.32
N TYR A 55 14.91 -23.50 6.04
CA TYR A 55 16.31 -23.64 5.61
C TYR A 55 17.20 -22.54 6.21
N ARG A 56 16.64 -21.35 6.40
CA ARG A 56 17.26 -20.22 7.09
C ARG A 56 16.29 -19.65 8.12
N PRO A 57 16.37 -20.09 9.38
CA PRO A 57 15.58 -19.50 10.45
C PRO A 57 15.83 -18.00 10.56
N ARG A 58 14.77 -17.22 10.76
CA ARG A 58 14.84 -15.77 11.00
C ARG A 58 14.21 -15.48 12.34
N ALA A 59 14.99 -14.91 13.25
CA ALA A 59 14.49 -14.48 14.55
C ALA A 59 13.50 -13.32 14.38
N LEU A 60 12.47 -13.27 15.24
CA LEU A 60 11.55 -12.14 15.32
C LEU A 60 12.20 -10.99 16.09
N ASP A 61 13.19 -10.36 15.46
CA ASP A 61 13.96 -9.26 16.01
C ASP A 61 13.69 -7.93 15.28
N GLU A 62 14.31 -6.86 15.77
CA GLU A 62 14.15 -5.52 15.21
C GLU A 62 14.63 -5.45 13.75
N ALA A 63 15.70 -6.17 13.40
CA ALA A 63 16.24 -6.19 12.05
C ALA A 63 15.25 -6.82 11.05
N THR A 64 14.67 -7.97 11.42
CA THR A 64 13.65 -8.65 10.61
C THR A 64 12.38 -7.81 10.49
N SER A 65 11.97 -7.16 11.58
CA SER A 65 10.81 -6.25 11.57
C SER A 65 11.00 -5.09 10.56
N LYS A 66 12.18 -4.45 10.57
CA LYS A 66 12.50 -3.36 9.62
C LYS A 66 12.53 -3.84 8.16
N ASP A 67 13.09 -5.03 7.88
CA ASP A 67 13.12 -5.59 6.52
C ASP A 67 11.69 -5.89 6.02
N VAL A 68 10.85 -6.52 6.85
CA VAL A 68 9.46 -6.82 6.48
C VAL A 68 8.67 -5.53 6.26
N PHE A 69 8.82 -4.53 7.13
CA PHE A 69 8.14 -3.25 6.99
C PHE A 69 8.53 -2.53 5.70
N LYS A 70 9.83 -2.50 5.37
CA LYS A 70 10.32 -1.94 4.11
C LYS A 70 9.70 -2.64 2.90
N ARG A 71 9.74 -3.98 2.86
CA ARG A 71 9.16 -4.76 1.76
C ARG A 71 7.65 -4.54 1.64
N TYR A 72 6.95 -4.39 2.76
CA TYR A 72 5.52 -4.08 2.77
C TYR A 72 5.23 -2.74 2.08
N LEU A 73 5.97 -1.68 2.43
CA LEU A 73 5.83 -0.39 1.73
C LEU A 73 6.20 -0.48 0.25
N GLU A 74 7.26 -1.22 -0.10
CA GLU A 74 7.64 -1.44 -1.50
C GLU A 74 6.56 -2.20 -2.29
N THR A 75 5.84 -3.14 -1.67
CA THR A 75 4.72 -3.85 -2.31
C THR A 75 3.48 -2.97 -2.49
N LEU A 76 3.25 -2.01 -1.59
CA LEU A 76 2.12 -1.09 -1.68
C LEU A 76 2.38 0.07 -2.64
N ASP A 77 3.59 0.65 -2.61
CA ASP A 77 3.94 1.85 -3.37
C ASP A 77 5.39 1.81 -3.88
N GLY A 78 5.72 0.77 -4.66
CA GLY A 78 7.05 0.63 -5.25
C GLY A 78 7.43 1.79 -6.20
N ALA A 79 6.43 2.46 -6.80
CA ALA A 79 6.63 3.61 -7.67
C ALA A 79 6.74 4.95 -6.90
N LYS A 80 6.47 4.95 -5.59
CA LYS A 80 6.50 6.13 -4.71
C LYS A 80 5.58 7.25 -5.16
N GLN A 81 4.37 6.90 -5.55
CA GLN A 81 3.36 7.83 -6.07
C GLN A 81 2.27 8.16 -5.04
N TYR A 82 2.15 7.39 -3.96
CA TYR A 82 1.04 7.47 -3.02
C TYR A 82 1.46 7.96 -1.64
N PHE A 83 2.54 7.41 -1.07
CA PHE A 83 3.00 7.78 0.28
C PHE A 83 3.90 9.01 0.27
N THR A 84 3.79 9.81 1.32
CA THR A 84 4.70 10.93 1.59
C THR A 84 5.79 10.50 2.58
N GLN A 85 6.75 11.39 2.86
CA GLN A 85 7.77 11.12 3.87
C GLN A 85 7.22 11.07 5.30
N ALA A 86 6.06 11.67 5.55
CA ALA A 86 5.47 11.77 6.89
C ALA A 86 4.62 10.55 7.27
N ASP A 87 4.23 9.73 6.28
CA ASP A 87 3.49 8.48 6.47
C ASP A 87 4.41 7.34 6.90
#